data_AF-A0A317IUI1-F1
#
_entry.id   AF-A0A317IUI1-F1
#
_cell.length_a   1.000
_cell.length_b   1.000
_cell.length_c   1.000
_cell.angle_alpha   90.00
_cell.angle_beta   90.00
_cell.angle_gamma   90.00
#
_symmetry.space_group_name_H-M   'P 1'
#
loop_
_entity.id
_entity.type
_entity.pdbx_description
1 polymer ?
#
loop_
_entity_poly.entity_id
_entity_poly.type
_entity_poly.pdbx_seq_one_letter_code
_entity_poly.pdbx_strand_id
1 'polypeptide(L)'
;MVCLGNICRSPLAEGILREKAEKAGLNWTVESAGTNGYHIGEAPHRLSQKVALSHGIDISSHRARNITPEDFINFDKIYSMAEDVVDEVRWIAQKTFDESKIDLLMNEAYPGENIDIPDPWG
;
A
#
# COMPACT_ATOMS: atom_id res chain seq x y z
N MET A 1 1.15 1.39 2.93
CA MET A 1 0.38 0.41 2.11
C MET A 1 1.30 -0.25 1.09
N VAL A 2 1.26 -1.57 0.90
CA VAL A 2 2.22 -2.27 0.04
C VAL A 2 1.51 -3.24 -0.89
N CYS A 3 1.80 -3.17 -2.18
CA CYS A 3 1.38 -4.16 -3.17
C CYS A 3 2.56 -4.52 -4.06
N LEU A 4 2.36 -5.34 -5.09
CA LEU A 4 3.45 -5.78 -5.97
C LEU A 4 4.10 -4.61 -6.75
N GLY A 5 3.35 -3.91 -7.60
CA GLY A 5 3.89 -2.89 -8.52
C GLY A 5 3.73 -1.41 -8.11
N ASN A 6 3.05 -1.12 -7.00
CA ASN A 6 2.74 0.25 -6.53
C ASN A 6 2.09 1.21 -7.55
N ILE A 7 1.34 0.68 -8.51
CA ILE A 7 0.58 1.48 -9.48
C ILE A 7 -0.94 1.27 -9.40
N CYS A 8 -1.41 0.17 -8.84
CA CYS A 8 -2.84 -0.18 -8.83
C CYS A 8 -3.45 -0.13 -7.43
N ARG A 9 -3.15 -1.16 -6.61
CA ARG A 9 -3.82 -1.42 -5.32
C ARG A 9 -3.34 -0.49 -4.22
N SER A 10 -2.02 -0.45 -3.96
CA SER A 10 -1.49 0.34 -2.85
C SER A 10 -1.64 1.86 -3.01
N PRO A 11 -1.58 2.47 -4.21
CA PRO A 11 -1.89 3.90 -4.38
C PRO A 11 -3.37 4.23 -4.13
N LEU A 12 -4.30 3.34 -4.51
CA LEU A 12 -5.72 3.50 -4.18
C LEU A 12 -5.91 3.48 -2.66
N ALA A 13 -5.31 2.49 -2.00
CA ALA A 13 -5.41 2.35 -0.56
C ALA A 13 -4.80 3.55 0.20
N GLU A 14 -3.67 4.08 -0.28
CA GLU A 14 -3.06 5.32 0.23
C GLU A 14 -4.01 6.51 0.09
N GLY A 15 -4.53 6.77 -1.12
CA GLY A 15 -5.42 7.91 -1.37
C GLY A 15 -6.68 7.85 -0.53
N ILE A 16 -7.29 6.67 -0.40
CA ILE A 16 -8.50 6.46 0.42
C ILE A 16 -8.21 6.68 1.90
N LEU A 17 -7.12 6.11 2.43
CA LEU A 17 -6.79 6.23 3.84
C LEU A 17 -6.38 7.66 4.21
N ARG A 18 -5.61 8.33 3.35
CA ARG A 18 -5.25 9.76 3.51
C ARG A 18 -6.49 10.63 3.59
N GLU A 19 -7.42 10.50 2.64
CA GLU A 19 -8.66 11.27 2.62
C GLU A 19 -9.51 11.04 3.89
N LYS A 20 -9.60 9.79 4.36
CA LYS A 20 -10.32 9.45 5.59
C LYS A 20 -9.65 10.03 6.84
N ALA A 21 -8.33 9.96 6.93
CA ALA A 21 -7.56 10.52 8.05
C ALA A 21 -7.74 12.04 8.13
N GLU A 22 -7.63 12.74 7.00
CA GLU A 22 -7.85 14.18 6.91
C GLU A 22 -9.26 14.57 7.35
N LYS A 23 -10.29 13.88 6.84
CA LYS A 23 -11.70 14.12 7.24
C LYS A 23 -11.96 13.86 8.72
N ALA A 24 -11.21 12.93 9.32
CA ALA A 24 -11.29 12.63 10.74
C ALA A 24 -10.45 13.58 11.61
N GLY A 25 -9.69 14.52 11.01
CA GLY A 25 -8.80 15.42 11.74
C GLY A 25 -7.57 14.71 12.32
N LEU A 26 -7.17 13.57 11.77
CA LEU A 26 -6.02 12.79 12.19
C LEU A 26 -4.76 13.29 11.48
N ASN A 27 -3.72 13.60 12.26
CA ASN A 27 -2.42 14.03 11.72
C ASN A 27 -1.54 12.82 11.37
N TRP A 28 -2.03 11.96 10.46
CA TRP A 28 -1.33 10.75 10.03
C TRP A 28 -0.54 10.98 8.75
N THR A 29 0.65 10.39 8.69
CA THR A 29 1.39 10.24 7.44
C THR A 29 0.98 8.93 6.79
N VAL A 30 0.48 8.99 5.55
CA VAL A 30 0.05 7.80 4.79
C VAL A 30 0.83 7.75 3.49
N GLU A 31 1.50 6.63 3.24
CA GLU A 31 2.26 6.37 2.01
C GLU A 31 2.05 4.94 1.50
N SER A 32 2.42 4.71 0.24
CA SER A 32 2.46 3.41 -0.38
C SER A 32 3.76 3.10 -1.10
N ALA A 33 4.01 1.81 -1.24
CA ALA A 33 5.20 1.26 -1.87
C ALA A 33 4.91 -0.04 -2.62
N GLY A 34 5.92 -0.50 -3.36
CA GLY A 34 5.94 -1.71 -4.18
C GLY A 34 7.09 -2.64 -3.81
N THR A 35 7.01 -3.90 -4.17
CA THR A 35 8.07 -4.88 -3.89
C THR A 35 8.97 -5.16 -5.10
N ASN A 36 8.44 -5.09 -6.33
CA ASN A 36 9.18 -5.52 -7.53
C ASN A 36 9.98 -4.42 -8.26
N GLY A 37 9.65 -3.14 -8.05
CA GLY A 37 10.32 -2.01 -8.68
C GLY A 37 10.19 -1.83 -10.19
N TYR A 38 9.29 -2.55 -10.87
CA TYR A 38 9.14 -2.40 -12.33
C TYR A 38 8.62 -1.01 -12.75
N HIS A 39 7.88 -0.34 -11.87
CA HIS A 39 7.19 0.91 -12.18
C HIS A 39 7.75 2.12 -11.43
N ILE A 40 8.97 2.07 -10.90
CA ILE A 40 9.51 3.18 -10.09
C ILE A 40 9.44 4.52 -10.85
N GLY A 41 8.86 5.53 -10.20
CA GLY A 41 8.65 6.86 -10.76
C GLY A 41 7.44 6.99 -11.68
N GLU A 42 6.72 5.91 -11.99
CA GLU A 42 5.48 5.98 -12.75
C GLU A 42 4.33 6.50 -11.87
N ALA A 43 3.37 7.16 -12.51
CA ALA A 43 2.10 7.50 -11.88
C ALA A 43 1.24 6.24 -11.68
N PRO A 44 0.22 6.25 -10.80
CA PRO A 44 -0.71 5.12 -10.70
C PRO A 44 -1.33 4.78 -12.05
N HIS A 45 -1.74 3.53 -12.20
CA HIS A 45 -2.38 3.10 -13.43
C HIS A 45 -3.63 3.95 -13.71
N ARG A 46 -3.84 4.30 -14.98
CA ARG A 46 -4.92 5.19 -15.42
C ARG A 46 -6.31 4.73 -14.96
N LEU A 47 -6.55 3.41 -14.89
CA LEU A 47 -7.82 2.89 -14.40
C LEU A 47 -7.99 3.11 -12.89
N SER A 48 -6.93 2.94 -12.10
CA SER A 48 -6.95 3.28 -10.67
C SER A 48 -7.16 4.77 -10.46
N GLN A 49 -6.50 5.64 -11.23
CA GLN A 49 -6.73 7.09 -11.19
C GLN A 49 -8.20 7.42 -11.50
N LYS A 50 -8.76 6.82 -12.57
CA LYS A 50 -10.15 7.03 -12.96
C LYS A 50 -11.13 6.63 -11.85
N VAL A 51 -10.91 5.47 -11.23
CA VAL A 51 -11.76 4.97 -10.14
C VAL A 51 -11.64 5.89 -8.93
N ALA A 52 -10.43 6.22 -8.48
CA ALA A 52 -10.21 7.14 -7.36
C ALA A 52 -10.92 8.48 -7.58
N LEU A 53 -10.75 9.07 -8.77
CA LEU A 53 -11.33 10.36 -9.12
C LEU A 53 -12.85 10.32 -9.15
N SER A 54 -13.46 9.20 -9.56
CA SER A 54 -14.93 9.04 -9.50
C SER A 54 -15.48 9.05 -8.07
N HIS A 55 -14.62 8.83 -7.07
CA HIS A 55 -14.92 8.95 -5.64
C HIS A 55 -14.38 10.26 -5.03
N GLY A 56 -13.91 11.21 -5.84
CA GLY A 56 -13.41 12.51 -5.38
C GLY A 56 -11.97 12.51 -4.87
N ILE A 57 -11.21 11.44 -5.10
CA ILE A 57 -9.82 11.30 -4.65
C ILE A 57 -8.88 11.36 -5.84
N ASP A 58 -7.97 12.34 -5.87
CA ASP A 58 -6.92 12.42 -6.89
C ASP A 58 -5.63 11.74 -6.39
N ILE A 59 -5.22 10.69 -7.08
CA ILE A 59 -3.97 9.96 -6.82
C ILE A 59 -2.91 10.20 -7.91
N SER A 60 -3.16 11.08 -8.88
CA SER A 60 -2.30 11.29 -10.05
C SER A 60 -0.89 11.83 -9.72
N SER A 61 -0.74 12.45 -8.55
CA SER A 61 0.54 12.92 -8.02
C SER A 61 1.41 11.83 -7.39
N HIS A 62 0.83 10.68 -7.02
CA HIS A 62 1.58 9.55 -6.48
C HIS A 62 2.66 9.10 -7.47
N ARG A 63 3.80 8.65 -6.96
CA ARG A 63 4.88 8.08 -7.75
C ARG A 63 5.28 6.77 -7.16
N ALA A 64 5.26 5.74 -8.00
CA ALA A 64 5.59 4.40 -7.57
C ALA A 64 7.03 4.37 -7.03
N ARG A 65 7.21 3.72 -5.88
CA ARG A 65 8.50 3.51 -5.22
C ARG A 65 8.60 2.10 -4.67
N ASN A 66 9.81 1.69 -4.33
CA ASN A 66 10.01 0.43 -3.61
C ASN A 66 9.85 0.63 -2.11
N ILE A 67 9.41 -0.45 -1.47
CA ILE A 67 9.54 -0.61 -0.03
C ILE A 67 11.01 -0.82 0.29
N THR A 68 11.48 -0.23 1.37
CA THR A 68 12.86 -0.38 1.85
C THR A 68 12.88 -0.83 3.31
N PRO A 69 14.01 -1.38 3.80
CA PRO A 69 14.18 -1.70 5.22
C PRO A 69 13.85 -0.53 6.16
N GLU A 70 14.13 0.70 5.74
CA GLU A 70 13.85 1.93 6.51
C GLU A 70 12.35 2.19 6.70
N ASP A 71 11.47 1.65 5.85
CA ASP A 71 10.03 1.80 6.03
C ASP A 71 9.54 1.16 7.34
N PHE A 72 10.18 0.07 7.81
CA PHE A 72 9.86 -0.52 9.12
C PHE A 72 10.28 0.37 10.30
N ILE A 73 11.19 1.33 10.08
CA ILE A 73 11.59 2.32 11.09
C ILE A 73 10.64 3.51 11.04
N ASN A 74 10.29 3.97 9.84
CA ASN A 74 9.53 5.21 9.63
C ASN A 74 8.02 5.06 9.82
N PHE A 75 7.47 3.84 9.67
CA PHE A 75 6.04 3.60 9.79
C PHE A 75 5.70 2.74 11.01
N ASP A 76 4.60 3.10 11.69
CA ASP A 76 4.07 2.36 12.83
C ASP A 76 3.33 1.09 12.40
N LYS A 77 2.70 1.12 11.23
CA LYS A 77 1.91 0.02 10.67
C LYS A 77 2.06 -0.04 9.15
N ILE A 78 2.24 -1.25 8.63
CA ILE A 78 2.37 -1.58 7.21
C ILE A 78 1.21 -2.52 6.86
N TYR A 79 0.36 -2.12 5.92
CA TYR A 79 -0.66 -3.00 5.36
C TYR A 79 -0.25 -3.52 3.99
N SER A 80 -0.17 -4.84 3.85
CA SER A 80 0.01 -5.54 2.58
C SER A 80 -1.33 -5.83 1.91
N MET A 81 -1.34 -5.85 0.57
CA MET A 81 -2.54 -6.17 -0.20
C MET A 81 -2.74 -7.68 -0.40
N ALA A 82 -1.70 -8.50 -0.20
CA ALA A 82 -1.78 -9.95 -0.37
C ALA A 82 -0.67 -10.68 0.42
N GLU A 83 -0.84 -11.97 0.69
CA GLU A 83 0.13 -12.80 1.43
C GLU A 83 1.48 -12.90 0.72
N ASP A 84 1.48 -13.11 -0.60
CA ASP A 84 2.70 -13.19 -1.41
C ASP A 84 3.54 -11.91 -1.32
N VAL A 85 2.88 -10.75 -1.27
CA VAL A 85 3.53 -9.46 -1.06
C VAL A 85 4.14 -9.36 0.35
N VAL A 86 3.53 -9.97 1.39
CA VAL A 86 4.15 -10.03 2.74
C VAL A 86 5.45 -10.83 2.69
N ASP A 87 5.47 -11.96 1.98
CA ASP A 87 6.67 -12.77 1.83
C ASP A 87 7.79 -12.03 1.10
N GLU A 88 7.46 -11.28 0.04
CA GLU A 88 8.42 -10.41 -0.66
C GLU A 88 8.93 -9.29 0.25
N VAL A 89 8.05 -8.64 1.02
CA VAL A 89 8.45 -7.62 2.01
C VAL A 89 9.39 -8.21 3.05
N ARG A 90 9.12 -9.43 3.54
CA ARG A 90 10.00 -10.13 4.49
C ARG A 90 11.39 -10.36 3.90
N TRP A 91 11.46 -10.75 2.63
CA TRP A 91 12.73 -10.94 1.93
C TRP A 91 13.50 -9.62 1.75
N ILE A 92 12.82 -8.53 1.41
CA ILE A 92 13.43 -7.20 1.24
C ILE A 92 13.94 -6.63 2.57
N ALA A 93 13.11 -6.68 3.61
CA ALA A 93 13.41 -6.07 4.91
C ALA A 93 14.48 -6.84 5.70
N GLN A 94 14.63 -8.14 5.47
CA GLN A 94 15.62 -8.99 6.14
C GLN A 94 15.62 -8.79 7.66
N LYS A 95 16.73 -8.31 8.23
CA LYS A 95 16.90 -8.09 9.68
C LYS A 95 15.99 -6.99 10.26
N THR A 96 15.44 -6.14 9.42
CA THR A 96 14.52 -5.07 9.84
C THR A 96 13.05 -5.49 9.81
N PHE A 97 12.77 -6.69 9.31
CA PHE A 97 11.40 -7.21 9.28
C PHE A 97 10.87 -7.35 10.71
N ASP A 98 9.72 -6.74 10.96
CA ASP A 98 9.00 -6.81 12.22
C ASP A 98 7.57 -7.28 11.96
N GLU A 99 7.30 -8.52 12.33
CA GLU A 99 5.99 -9.16 12.14
C GLU A 99 4.87 -8.43 12.90
N SER A 100 5.19 -7.69 13.97
CA SER A 100 4.18 -6.93 14.71
C SER A 100 3.70 -5.68 13.96
N LYS A 101 4.48 -5.19 12.99
CA LYS A 101 4.19 -3.98 12.22
C LYS A 101 3.48 -4.24 10.91
N ILE A 102 3.50 -5.47 10.38
CA ILE A 102 2.90 -5.80 9.09
C ILE A 102 1.68 -6.69 9.24
N ASP A 103 0.63 -6.41 8.46
CA ASP A 103 -0.57 -7.25 8.38
C ASP A 103 -1.23 -7.10 7.00
N LEU A 104 -2.14 -8.01 6.67
CA LEU A 104 -3.00 -7.87 5.49
C LEU A 104 -4.06 -6.82 5.73
N LEU A 105 -4.30 -5.96 4.74
CA LEU A 105 -5.30 -4.89 4.88
C LEU A 105 -6.69 -5.44 5.23
N MET A 106 -7.06 -6.59 4.66
CA MET A 106 -8.39 -7.17 4.88
C MET A 106 -8.59 -7.73 6.29
N ASN A 107 -7.52 -7.96 7.06
CA ASN A 107 -7.64 -8.37 8.46
C ASN A 107 -8.24 -7.26 9.36
N GLU A 108 -8.24 -5.99 8.92
CA GLU A 108 -8.95 -4.91 9.61
C GLU A 108 -10.48 -5.04 9.50
N ALA A 109 -10.98 -5.68 8.44
CA ALA A 109 -12.41 -5.91 8.20
C ALA A 109 -12.85 -7.34 8.54
N TYR A 110 -11.97 -8.31 8.31
CA TYR A 110 -12.20 -9.75 8.48
C TYR A 110 -11.00 -10.38 9.24
N PRO A 111 -10.89 -10.15 10.56
CA PRO A 111 -9.72 -10.54 11.32
C PRO A 111 -9.41 -12.04 11.22
N GLY A 112 -8.20 -12.36 10.73
CA GLY A 112 -7.69 -13.74 10.65
C GLY A 112 -8.19 -14.55 9.46
N GLU A 113 -8.99 -13.96 8.56
CA GLU A 113 -9.39 -14.62 7.31
C GLU A 113 -8.30 -14.54 6.23
N ASN A 114 -7.33 -13.64 6.40
CA ASN A 114 -6.19 -13.43 5.50
C ASN A 114 -6.60 -13.30 4.02
N ILE A 115 -7.60 -12.46 3.77
CA ILE A 115 -8.13 -12.26 2.42
C ILE A 115 -7.19 -11.38 1.60
N ASP A 116 -6.74 -11.89 0.46
CA ASP A 116 -6.00 -11.12 -0.52
C ASP A 116 -6.91 -10.12 -1.25
N ILE A 117 -6.34 -8.96 -1.59
CA ILE A 117 -6.91 -8.01 -2.54
C ILE A 117 -6.38 -8.38 -3.93
N PRO A 118 -7.22 -8.91 -4.83
CA PRO A 118 -6.80 -9.40 -6.13
C PRO A 118 -6.08 -8.31 -6.93
N ASP A 119 -5.00 -8.67 -7.63
CA ASP A 119 -4.33 -7.73 -8.53
C ASP A 119 -5.21 -7.48 -9.78
N PRO A 120 -5.66 -6.24 -10.02
CA PRO A 120 -6.38 -5.92 -11.25
C PRO A 120 -5.49 -5.94 -12.50
N TRP A 121 -4.17 -6.06 -12.35
CA TRP A 121 -3.21 -6.12 -13.47
C TRP A 121 -3.07 -7.50 -14.10
N GLY A 122 -3.46 -8.57 -13.39
CA GLY A 122 -3.30 -9.96 -13.83
C GLY A 122 -2.15 -10.66 -13.15
#